data_AF-A0A543I5H0-F1
#
_entry.id   AF-A0A543I5H0-F1
#
_cell.length_a   1.000
_cell.length_b   1.000
_cell.length_c   1.000
_cell.angle_alpha   90.00
_cell.angle_beta   90.00
_cell.angle_gamma   90.00
#
_symmetry.space_group_name_H-M   'P 1'
#
loop_
_entity.id
_entity.type
_entity.pdbx_description
1 polymer ?
#
loop_
_entity_poly.entity_id
_entity_poly.type
_entity_poly.pdbx_seq_one_letter_code
_entity_poly.pdbx_strand_id
1 'polypeptide(L)'
;MRQEFYYDWRARFGTGFETDIAAGMSWNEAWDLALGILRDRDSHTNATLRGDLYPTTAPERAAWDIYEGTMNAKRGKNQQPKRIPRPWAGKPFQPETTKADEPQEIDPESAARRERIRARTERKTPE
;
A
#
# COMPACT_ATOMS: atom_id res chain seq x y z
N MET A 1 13.26 -0.64 -8.20
CA MET A 1 12.35 -0.92 -9.35
C MET A 1 13.10 -1.28 -10.64
N ARG A 2 14.08 -0.47 -11.09
CA ARG A 2 14.77 -0.73 -12.39
C ARG A 2 15.54 -2.05 -12.39
N GLN A 3 16.23 -2.42 -11.31
CA GLN A 3 17.02 -3.66 -11.24
C GLN A 3 16.15 -4.91 -11.20
N GLU A 4 15.02 -4.83 -10.51
CA GLU A 4 14.02 -5.88 -10.30
C GLU A 4 13.31 -6.19 -11.62
N PHE A 5 13.00 -5.16 -12.41
CA PHE A 5 12.48 -5.31 -13.76
C PHE A 5 13.47 -6.01 -14.69
N TYR A 6 14.75 -5.60 -14.69
CA TYR A 6 15.77 -6.29 -15.50
C TYR A 6 15.98 -7.74 -15.07
N TYR A 7 15.94 -8.00 -13.77
CA TYR A 7 16.02 -9.37 -13.25
C TYR A 7 14.86 -10.21 -13.75
N ASP A 8 13.61 -9.75 -13.58
CA ASP A 8 12.43 -10.50 -14.03
C ASP A 8 12.41 -10.68 -15.55
N TRP A 9 12.81 -9.67 -16.31
CA TRP A 9 12.92 -9.74 -17.77
C TRP A 9 13.88 -10.85 -18.18
N ARG A 10 15.10 -10.83 -17.62
CA ARG A 10 16.12 -11.83 -17.92
C ARG A 10 15.71 -13.22 -17.48
N ALA A 11 15.10 -13.35 -16.30
CA ALA A 11 14.65 -14.63 -15.77
C ALA A 11 13.55 -15.28 -16.62
N ARG A 12 12.67 -14.47 -17.23
CA ARG A 12 11.52 -14.97 -18.01
C ARG A 12 11.80 -15.19 -19.48
N PHE A 13 12.57 -14.28 -20.08
CA PHE A 13 12.78 -14.27 -21.52
C PHE A 13 14.18 -14.74 -21.93
N GLY A 14 15.09 -14.95 -20.96
CA GLY A 14 16.46 -15.40 -21.21
C GLY A 14 17.35 -14.35 -21.87
N THR A 15 16.86 -13.12 -22.04
CA THR A 15 17.47 -12.03 -22.82
C THR A 15 17.69 -10.79 -21.96
N GLY A 16 18.56 -9.89 -22.40
CA GLY A 16 18.78 -8.60 -21.76
C GLY A 16 17.84 -7.54 -22.35
N PHE A 17 17.07 -6.85 -21.49
CA PHE A 17 16.13 -5.81 -21.95
C PHE A 17 16.82 -4.74 -22.82
N GLU A 18 17.98 -4.23 -22.41
CA GLU A 18 18.68 -3.16 -23.14
C GLU A 18 19.35 -3.65 -24.43
N THR A 19 19.86 -4.88 -24.44
CA THR A 19 20.58 -5.44 -25.59
C THR A 19 19.63 -5.89 -26.69
N ASP A 20 18.53 -6.55 -26.33
CA ASP A 20 17.68 -7.24 -27.29
C ASP A 20 16.53 -6.38 -27.81
N ILE A 21 16.08 -5.37 -27.05
CA ILE A 21 15.09 -4.41 -27.55
C ILE A 21 15.71 -3.52 -28.62
N ALA A 22 16.94 -3.06 -28.43
CA ALA A 22 17.65 -2.26 -29.42
C ALA A 22 18.00 -3.05 -30.70
N ALA A 23 18.08 -4.38 -30.61
CA ALA A 23 18.55 -5.25 -31.70
C ALA A 23 17.45 -5.70 -32.67
N GLY A 24 16.16 -5.47 -32.39
CA GLY A 24 15.10 -5.83 -33.35
C GLY A 24 13.68 -5.95 -32.84
N MET A 25 13.39 -5.58 -31.58
CA MET A 25 12.02 -5.60 -31.04
C MET A 25 11.32 -4.27 -31.28
N SER A 26 10.07 -4.30 -31.75
CA SER A 26 9.27 -3.08 -31.80
C SER A 26 8.91 -2.62 -30.38
N TRP A 27 8.68 -1.33 -30.20
CA TRP A 27 8.28 -0.78 -28.90
C TRP A 27 6.98 -1.41 -28.37
N ASN A 28 6.05 -1.77 -29.25
CA ASN A 28 4.79 -2.39 -28.88
C ASN A 28 5.00 -3.80 -28.31
N GLU A 29 5.86 -4.61 -28.95
CA GLU A 29 6.19 -5.95 -28.46
C GLU A 29 6.90 -5.89 -27.10
N ALA A 30 7.83 -4.94 -26.94
CA ALA A 30 8.50 -4.72 -25.66
C ALA A 30 7.51 -4.33 -24.55
N TRP A 31 6.51 -3.52 -24.89
CA TRP A 31 5.45 -3.12 -23.98
C TRP A 31 4.54 -4.29 -23.59
N ASP A 32 4.15 -5.14 -24.55
CA ASP A 32 3.32 -6.32 -24.27
C ASP A 32 4.03 -7.32 -23.34
N LEU A 33 5.35 -7.51 -23.52
CA LEU A 33 6.15 -8.34 -22.62
C LEU A 33 6.25 -7.73 -21.22
N ALA A 34 6.46 -6.41 -21.13
CA ALA A 34 6.47 -5.71 -19.86
C ALA A 34 5.13 -5.82 -19.12
N LEU A 35 4.00 -5.75 -19.82
CA LEU A 35 2.67 -5.98 -19.26
C LEU A 35 2.52 -7.40 -18.69
N GLY A 36 3.14 -8.40 -19.32
CA GLY A 36 3.21 -9.77 -18.80
C GLY A 36 3.87 -9.83 -17.43
N ILE A 37 5.01 -9.16 -17.26
CA ILE A 37 5.73 -9.07 -15.98
C ILE A 37 4.86 -8.36 -14.93
N LEU A 38 4.26 -7.23 -15.29
CA LEU A 38 3.43 -6.45 -14.36
C LEU A 38 2.19 -7.20 -13.87
N ARG A 39 1.59 -8.04 -14.73
CA ARG A 39 0.42 -8.86 -14.38
C ARG A 39 0.78 -10.05 -13.50
N ASP A 40 2.03 -10.50 -13.53
CA ASP A 40 2.48 -11.58 -12.67
C ASP A 40 2.65 -11.10 -11.23
N ARG A 41 1.85 -11.68 -10.33
CA ARG A 41 1.83 -11.35 -8.90
C ARG A 41 3.02 -11.93 -8.13
N ASP A 42 3.79 -12.81 -8.76
CA ASP A 42 4.95 -13.48 -8.17
C ASP A 42 6.26 -12.88 -8.73
N SER A 43 6.18 -11.83 -9.54
CA SER A 43 7.35 -11.10 -10.05
C SER A 43 7.92 -10.15 -8.98
N HIS A 44 9.25 -9.95 -9.00
CA HIS A 44 9.92 -8.98 -8.15
C HIS A 44 9.44 -7.56 -8.46
N THR A 45 9.18 -7.27 -9.73
CA THR A 45 8.64 -6.01 -10.22
C THR A 45 7.30 -5.70 -9.56
N ASN A 46 6.38 -6.67 -9.53
CA ASN A 46 5.07 -6.49 -8.90
C ASN A 46 5.21 -6.32 -7.38
N ALA A 47 6.07 -7.12 -6.74
CA ALA A 47 6.36 -7.00 -5.31
C ALA A 47 6.87 -5.59 -4.95
N THR A 48 7.86 -5.08 -5.70
CA THR A 48 8.38 -3.71 -5.51
C THR A 48 7.29 -2.65 -5.70
N LEU A 49 6.41 -2.81 -6.70
CA LEU A 49 5.31 -1.88 -6.94
C LEU A 49 4.29 -1.85 -5.81
N ARG A 50 4.06 -2.99 -5.15
CA ARG A 50 3.18 -3.09 -3.97
C ARG A 50 3.85 -2.65 -2.68
N GLY A 51 5.17 -2.43 -2.69
CA GLY A 51 5.96 -2.20 -1.49
C GLY A 51 6.13 -3.47 -0.64
N ASP A 52 6.01 -4.64 -1.25
CA ASP A 52 6.29 -5.91 -0.58
C ASP A 52 7.81 -6.11 -0.40
N LEU A 53 8.21 -6.76 0.68
CA LEU A 53 9.61 -7.04 1.00
C LEU A 53 10.23 -8.08 0.06
N TYR A 54 9.43 -9.01 -0.44
CA TYR A 54 9.84 -10.07 -1.36
C TYR A 54 8.63 -10.54 -2.20
N PRO A 55 8.86 -11.10 -3.40
CA PRO A 55 7.78 -11.67 -4.20
C PRO A 55 7.19 -12.90 -3.53
N THR A 56 5.90 -12.81 -3.20
CA THR A 56 5.16 -13.90 -2.59
C THR A 56 4.59 -14.83 -3.64
N THR A 57 4.64 -16.13 -3.37
CA THR A 57 3.99 -17.12 -4.24
C THR A 57 2.48 -17.19 -3.98
N ALA A 58 1.70 -17.58 -5.00
CA ALA A 58 0.26 -17.86 -4.84
C ALA A 58 -0.08 -18.82 -3.66
N PRO A 59 0.59 -19.98 -3.49
CA PRO A 59 0.30 -20.89 -2.37
C PRO A 59 0.63 -20.29 -1.01
N GLU A 60 1.70 -19.50 -0.90
CA GLU A 60 2.06 -18.82 0.35
C GLU A 60 0.99 -17.82 0.78
N ARG A 61 0.45 -17.02 -0.16
CA ARG A 61 -0.67 -16.10 0.10
C ARG A 61 -1.91 -16.85 0.59
N ALA A 62 -2.28 -17.95 -0.09
CA ALA A 62 -3.43 -18.76 0.28
C ALA A 62 -3.27 -19.39 1.67
N ALA A 63 -2.07 -19.89 2.01
CA ALA A 63 -1.79 -20.46 3.33
C ALA A 63 -2.01 -19.44 4.45
N TRP A 64 -1.61 -18.19 4.23
CA TRP A 64 -1.81 -17.09 5.17
C TRP A 64 -3.28 -16.65 5.28
N ASP A 65 -4.02 -16.64 4.18
CA ASP A 65 -5.46 -16.36 4.19
C ASP A 65 -6.22 -17.43 4.98
N ILE A 66 -5.87 -18.71 4.79
CA ILE A 66 -6.43 -19.83 5.56
C ILE A 66 -6.05 -19.71 7.03
N TYR A 67 -4.79 -19.42 7.34
CA TYR A 67 -4.33 -19.26 8.72
C TYR A 67 -5.08 -18.13 9.44
N GLU A 68 -5.23 -16.97 8.82
CA GLU A 68 -6.01 -15.87 9.37
C GLU A 68 -7.49 -16.24 9.54
N GLY A 69 -8.07 -16.92 8.54
CA GLY A 69 -9.45 -17.41 8.58
C GLY A 69 -9.68 -18.37 9.74
N THR A 70 -8.77 -19.34 9.94
CA THR A 70 -8.86 -20.31 11.05
C THR A 70 -8.71 -19.65 12.42
N MET A 71 -7.85 -18.64 12.56
CA MET A 71 -7.71 -17.86 13.79
C MET A 71 -8.98 -17.06 14.08
N ASN A 72 -9.58 -16.44 13.07
CA ASN A 72 -10.81 -15.67 13.20
C ASN A 72 -12.07 -16.55 13.38
N ALA A 73 -12.05 -17.80 12.91
CA ALA A 73 -13.12 -18.76 13.16
C ALA A 73 -13.17 -19.20 14.63
N LYS A 74 -12.03 -19.24 15.32
CA LYS A 74 -11.91 -19.58 16.75
C LYS A 74 -12.22 -18.41 17.69
N ARG A 75 -12.61 -17.27 17.13
CA ARG A 75 -12.86 -16.04 17.86
C ARG A 75 -14.19 -16.11 18.63
N GLY A 76 -14.23 -15.52 19.83
CA GLY A 76 -15.46 -15.39 20.60
C GLY A 76 -16.52 -14.52 19.92
N LYS A 77 -17.79 -14.69 20.31
CA LYS A 77 -18.91 -13.83 19.89
C LYS A 77 -18.59 -12.37 20.26
N ASN A 78 -18.84 -11.43 19.34
CA ASN A 78 -18.58 -9.99 19.46
C ASN A 78 -17.11 -9.53 19.54
N GLN A 79 -16.13 -10.42 19.38
CA GLN A 79 -14.73 -9.97 19.23
C GLN A 79 -14.48 -9.48 17.79
N GLN A 80 -13.55 -8.54 17.62
CA GLN A 80 -13.18 -8.04 16.30
C GLN A 80 -12.29 -9.05 15.55
N PRO A 81 -12.43 -9.20 14.21
CA PRO A 81 -11.50 -9.99 13.43
C PRO A 81 -10.08 -9.45 13.58
N LYS A 82 -9.12 -10.35 13.85
CA LYS A 82 -7.70 -10.01 13.89
C LYS A 82 -7.18 -10.05 12.46
N ARG A 83 -6.53 -8.97 12.03
CA ARG A 83 -5.71 -8.94 10.83
C ARG A 83 -4.29 -9.27 11.18
N ILE A 84 -3.79 -10.38 10.66
CA ILE A 84 -2.41 -10.80 10.93
C ILE A 84 -1.51 -10.12 9.89
N PRO A 85 -0.46 -9.39 10.29
CA PRO A 85 0.45 -8.76 9.34
C PRO A 85 1.08 -9.84 8.46
N ARG A 86 1.01 -9.64 7.14
CA ARG A 86 1.65 -10.55 6.20
C ARG A 86 3.17 -10.38 6.29
N PRO A 87 3.96 -11.46 6.24
CA PRO A 87 5.42 -11.36 6.38
C PRO A 87 6.09 -10.67 5.19
N TRP A 88 5.47 -10.71 4.01
CA TRP A 88 5.94 -9.98 2.82
C TRP A 88 5.38 -8.56 2.72
N ALA A 89 4.29 -8.22 3.43
CA ALA A 89 3.78 -6.86 3.36
C ALA A 89 4.85 -5.95 3.97
N GLY A 90 5.35 -5.00 3.18
CA GLY A 90 6.23 -3.96 3.71
C GLY A 90 5.54 -3.18 4.81
N LYS A 91 6.29 -2.26 5.45
CA LYS A 91 5.66 -1.31 6.36
C LYS A 91 4.49 -0.67 5.60
N PRO A 92 3.26 -0.69 6.16
CA PRO A 92 2.16 0.00 5.51
C PRO A 92 2.63 1.42 5.22
N PHE A 93 2.40 1.91 4.00
CA PHE A 93 2.57 3.33 3.70
C PHE A 93 1.70 4.08 4.71
N GLN A 94 2.32 4.54 5.78
CA GLN A 94 1.76 5.55 6.63
C GLN A 94 1.94 6.81 5.78
N PRO A 95 0.89 7.39 5.16
CA PRO A 95 1.02 8.75 4.69
C PRO A 95 1.58 9.49 5.90
N GLU A 96 2.71 10.19 5.74
CA GLU A 96 3.26 11.02 6.80
C GLU A 96 2.08 11.82 7.34
N THR A 97 1.59 11.42 8.51
CA THR A 97 0.54 12.14 9.18
C THR A 97 1.14 13.51 9.34
N THR A 98 0.57 14.47 8.63
CA THR A 98 0.79 15.90 8.80
C THR A 98 1.02 16.09 10.28
N LYS A 99 2.25 16.45 10.67
CA LYS A 99 2.73 16.55 12.06
C LYS A 99 1.58 16.96 12.99
N ALA A 100 0.91 15.99 13.59
CA ALA A 100 -0.26 16.23 14.43
C ALA A 100 0.16 16.52 15.88
N ASP A 101 1.46 16.41 16.17
CA ASP A 101 2.06 16.56 17.49
C ASP A 101 3.02 17.76 17.60
N GLU A 102 2.97 18.73 16.67
CA GLU A 102 3.42 20.08 17.02
C GLU A 102 2.25 20.74 17.78
N PRO A 103 2.40 21.13 19.05
CA PRO A 103 1.36 21.88 19.74
C PRO A 103 1.08 23.14 18.93
N GLN A 104 -0.06 23.17 18.24
CA GLN A 104 -0.51 24.38 17.56
C GLN A 104 -0.63 25.46 18.62
N GLU A 105 0.26 26.43 18.56
CA GLU A 105 0.16 27.67 19.32
C GLU A 105 -1.22 28.23 19.06
N ILE A 106 -2.09 28.18 20.08
CA ILE A 106 -3.46 28.64 19.97
C ILE A 106 -3.35 30.15 19.81
N ASP A 107 -3.44 30.61 18.56
CA ASP A 107 -3.56 32.01 18.23
C ASP A 107 -4.72 32.61 19.08
N PRO A 108 -4.46 33.65 19.90
CA PRO A 108 -5.45 34.24 20.79
C PRO A 108 -6.70 34.73 20.04
N GLU A 109 -6.57 35.06 18.75
CA GLU A 109 -7.71 35.45 17.92
C GLU A 109 -8.66 34.27 17.66
N SER A 110 -8.11 33.07 17.48
CA SER A 110 -8.87 31.83 17.27
C SER A 110 -9.62 31.38 18.53
N ALA A 111 -9.05 31.60 19.72
CA ALA A 111 -9.74 31.36 20.99
C ALA A 111 -10.91 32.34 21.18
N ALA A 112 -10.70 33.64 20.95
CA ALA A 112 -11.75 34.66 21.05
C ALA A 112 -12.88 34.42 20.04
N ARG A 113 -12.57 33.92 18.83
CA ARG A 113 -13.59 33.56 17.83
C ARG A 113 -14.47 32.41 18.30
N ARG A 114 -13.91 31.39 18.96
CA ARG A 114 -14.67 30.25 19.51
C ARG A 114 -15.62 30.69 20.62
N GLU A 115 -15.19 31.58 21.51
CA GLU A 115 -16.06 32.15 22.54
C GLU A 115 -17.22 32.97 21.95
N ARG A 116 -16.96 33.79 20.92
CA ARG A 116 -18.03 34.53 20.22
C ARG A 116 -19.05 33.61 19.58
N ILE A 117 -18.60 32.50 18.98
CA ILE A 117 -19.50 31.50 18.39
C ILE A 117 -20.33 30.84 19.49
N ARG A 118 -19.72 30.43 20.60
CA ARG A 118 -20.42 29.81 21.73
C ARG A 118 -21.48 30.74 22.33
N ALA A 119 -21.13 31.99 22.61
CA ALA A 119 -22.07 33.00 23.12
C ALA A 119 -23.21 33.30 22.14
N ARG A 120 -22.97 33.19 20.83
CA ARG A 120 -24.00 33.35 19.79
C ARG A 120 -24.95 32.16 19.74
N THR A 121 -24.45 30.94 19.94
CA THR A 121 -25.26 29.72 19.97
C THR A 121 -26.15 29.69 21.22
N GLU A 122 -25.62 30.07 22.38
CA GLU A 122 -26.37 30.12 23.64
C GLU A 122 -27.47 31.21 23.62
N ARG A 123 -27.28 32.32 22.91
CA ARG A 123 -28.33 33.34 22.71
C ARG A 123 -29.44 32.96 21.73
N LYS A 124 -29.24 31.94 20.89
CA LYS A 124 -30.19 31.52 19.85
C LYS A 124 -31.15 30.41 20.28
N THR A 125 -31.02 29.92 21.51
CA THR A 125 -31.94 28.95 22.10
C THR A 125 -32.80 29.64 23.16
N PRO A 126 -33.89 30.34 22.78
CA PRO A 126 -34.94 30.66 23.74
C PRO A 126 -35.75 29.39 24.03
N GLU A 127 -36.11 29.20 25.30
CA GLU A 127 -37.08 28.21 25.78
C GLU A 127 -38.44 28.34 25.08
#